data_AF-A0A3C1P597-F1
#
_entry.id   AF-A0A3C1P597-F1
#
_cell.length_a   1.000
_cell.length_b   1.000
_cell.length_c   1.000
_cell.angle_alpha   90.00
_cell.angle_beta   90.00
_cell.angle_gamma   90.00
#
_symmetry.space_group_name_H-M   'P 1'
#
loop_
_entity.id
_entity.type
_entity.pdbx_description
1 polymer ?
#
loop_
_entity_poly.entity_id
_entity_poly.type
_entity_poly.pdbx_seq_one_letter_code
_entity_poly.pdbx_strand_id
1 'polypeptide(L)'
;MDEYPRHQVGGTFDSVVSDSVHWNDGFYFTLGDQRTGASLFAAIRLYANTDVMDGFACVTVDGRQHNARWSRRLRPRNDDISVGPLSLDIVSPLQELRLSCQENPFGIGFDLHWRGLHEPHLEDRVVRYSGGRKVYDRTNYDQCCEVTGTITVGDRALTVTPETWIGVRDHSWGLGRTGGTSDGIAPVTGRDPRRGFAMRQWTMVRMPDRVMFWQFHQQADGSVDGFEGVVIPLDPAAPRWRYASGRATATRVDGLPRAADTTVELTRDDGTVDRFLLTPVGWPVYLQGGGYHDGFADRRGRGVYRGDDHQEGEAWDVTHPTLVGDPSGWFRQREDAWAENFATCVNLDDDDDRGFGHLECVLAP
;
A
#
# COMPACT_ATOMS: atom_id res chain seq x y z
N MET A 1 17.50 -8.48 -11.21
CA MET A 1 16.09 -8.82 -10.92
C MET A 1 15.82 -8.29 -9.54
N ASP A 2 15.00 -7.26 -9.46
CA ASP A 2 14.95 -6.34 -8.33
C ASP A 2 14.00 -6.80 -7.22
N GLU A 3 13.54 -8.06 -7.28
CA GLU A 3 12.62 -8.66 -6.29
C GLU A 3 13.30 -8.97 -4.95
N TYR A 4 14.61 -9.23 -4.91
CA TYR A 4 15.29 -9.42 -3.62
C TYR A 4 15.63 -8.06 -3.00
N PRO A 5 15.47 -7.87 -1.68
CA PRO A 5 15.73 -6.60 -1.01
C PRO A 5 17.24 -6.38 -0.80
N ARG A 6 17.99 -6.37 -1.92
CA ARG A 6 19.46 -6.38 -2.00
C ARG A 6 19.94 -5.38 -3.06
N HIS A 7 19.42 -4.14 -2.98
CA HIS A 7 19.77 -3.09 -3.94
C HIS A 7 21.25 -2.72 -3.84
N GLN A 8 21.94 -2.83 -4.97
CA GLN A 8 23.39 -2.98 -4.97
C GLN A 8 24.16 -1.66 -4.87
N VAL A 9 25.26 -1.75 -4.14
CA VAL A 9 26.40 -0.86 -4.14
C VAL A 9 27.67 -1.67 -4.40
N GLY A 10 28.81 -1.01 -4.59
CA GLY A 10 30.12 -1.69 -4.59
C GLY A 10 30.55 -2.24 -3.21
N GLY A 11 29.62 -2.69 -2.37
CA GLY A 11 29.81 -3.15 -0.99
C GLY A 11 29.25 -4.55 -0.73
N THR A 12 29.17 -4.98 0.53
CA THR A 12 28.54 -6.25 0.92
C THR A 12 27.02 -6.14 0.88
N PHE A 13 26.30 -7.26 0.97
CA PHE A 13 24.83 -7.26 1.11
C PHE A 13 24.32 -6.61 2.42
N ASP A 14 25.23 -6.27 3.35
CA ASP A 14 24.87 -5.59 4.59
C ASP A 14 24.68 -4.08 4.45
N SER A 15 25.11 -3.49 3.34
CA SER A 15 25.15 -2.04 3.17
C SER A 15 24.39 -1.57 1.94
N VAL A 16 24.02 -0.30 1.98
CA VAL A 16 23.18 0.36 0.98
C VAL A 16 23.84 1.68 0.58
N VAL A 17 23.44 2.24 -0.56
CA VAL A 17 24.09 3.45 -1.12
C VAL A 17 23.89 4.70 -0.27
N SER A 18 22.85 4.71 0.56
CA SER A 18 22.52 5.84 1.40
C SER A 18 22.94 5.60 2.84
N ASP A 19 23.47 6.62 3.48
CA ASP A 19 23.74 6.70 4.92
C ASP A 19 22.50 7.10 5.73
N SER A 20 21.37 7.37 5.08
CA SER A 20 20.17 7.83 5.77
C SER A 20 19.54 6.71 6.58
N VAL A 21 19.24 6.97 7.85
CA VAL A 21 18.43 6.09 8.71
C VAL A 21 17.01 5.85 8.17
N HIS A 22 16.58 6.64 7.20
CA HIS A 22 15.28 6.50 6.54
C HIS A 22 15.36 5.75 5.21
N TRP A 23 16.54 5.26 4.81
CA TRP A 23 16.65 4.33 3.70
C TRP A 23 16.02 3.00 4.09
N ASN A 24 15.21 2.45 3.20
CA ASN A 24 14.49 1.21 3.44
C ASN A 24 14.15 0.50 2.13
N ASP A 25 13.85 -0.78 2.25
CA ASP A 25 13.57 -1.70 1.15
C ASP A 25 12.48 -2.68 1.60
N GLY A 26 11.54 -3.02 0.74
CA GLY A 26 10.67 -4.16 0.98
C GLY A 26 9.29 -4.03 0.38
N PHE A 27 8.41 -4.91 0.82
CA PHE A 27 7.25 -5.35 0.08
C PHE A 27 5.97 -4.87 0.75
N TYR A 28 4.97 -4.62 -0.07
CA TYR A 28 3.63 -4.30 0.37
C TYR A 28 2.62 -5.10 -0.46
N PHE A 29 1.61 -5.64 0.20
CA PHE A 29 0.61 -6.52 -0.38
C PHE A 29 -0.77 -6.03 0.01
N THR A 30 -1.65 -5.89 -0.97
CA THR A 30 -3.06 -5.61 -0.74
C THR A 30 -3.89 -6.66 -1.47
N LEU A 31 -4.93 -7.14 -0.83
CA LEU A 31 -5.78 -8.21 -1.34
C LEU A 31 -7.21 -7.95 -0.90
N GLY A 32 -8.15 -7.92 -1.84
CA GLY A 32 -9.56 -7.64 -1.53
C GLY A 32 -10.48 -8.64 -2.20
N ASP A 33 -11.60 -8.94 -1.55
CA ASP A 33 -12.69 -9.76 -2.07
C ASP A 33 -13.85 -8.89 -2.54
N GLN A 34 -14.13 -8.90 -3.83
CA GLN A 34 -15.26 -8.17 -4.41
C GLN A 34 -16.62 -8.62 -3.83
N ARG A 35 -16.73 -9.87 -3.40
CA ARG A 35 -18.01 -10.45 -2.98
C ARG A 35 -18.33 -10.18 -1.52
N THR A 36 -17.36 -10.33 -0.63
CA THR A 36 -17.58 -10.16 0.82
C THR A 36 -17.12 -8.78 1.33
N GLY A 37 -16.28 -8.09 0.58
CA GLY A 37 -15.62 -6.86 1.05
C GLY A 37 -14.56 -7.09 2.12
N ALA A 38 -14.16 -8.35 2.37
CA ALA A 38 -13.00 -8.63 3.19
C ALA A 38 -11.72 -8.17 2.48
N SER A 39 -10.75 -7.68 3.24
CA SER A 39 -9.45 -7.31 2.68
C SER A 39 -8.29 -7.61 3.61
N LEU A 40 -7.11 -7.82 3.04
CA LEU A 40 -5.84 -8.02 3.72
C LEU A 40 -4.83 -7.00 3.18
N PHE A 41 -4.08 -6.41 4.10
CA PHE A 41 -2.98 -5.50 3.85
C PHE A 41 -1.79 -5.98 4.67
N ALA A 42 -0.65 -6.24 4.04
CA ALA A 42 0.53 -6.75 4.71
C ALA A 42 1.80 -6.13 4.14
N ALA A 43 2.84 -6.03 4.97
CA ALA A 43 4.14 -5.56 4.50
C ALA A 43 5.28 -6.20 5.27
N ILE A 44 6.45 -6.27 4.64
CA ILE A 44 7.74 -6.50 5.30
C ILE A 44 8.71 -5.43 4.81
N ARG A 45 9.38 -4.75 5.74
CA ARG A 45 10.31 -3.67 5.42
C ARG A 45 11.62 -3.81 6.17
N LEU A 46 12.71 -3.69 5.44
CA LEU A 46 14.08 -3.78 5.90
C LEU A 46 14.68 -2.37 6.01
N TYR A 47 15.30 -2.10 7.15
CA TYR A 47 15.96 -0.84 7.46
C TYR A 47 17.44 -1.11 7.74
N ALA A 48 18.24 -1.16 6.67
CA ALA A 48 19.65 -1.54 6.76
C ALA A 48 20.45 -0.67 7.74
N ASN A 49 20.20 0.64 7.76
CA ASN A 49 20.96 1.61 8.56
C ASN A 49 20.52 1.69 10.03
N THR A 50 19.34 1.17 10.38
CA THR A 50 18.89 1.07 11.78
C THR A 50 18.95 -0.35 12.32
N ASP A 51 19.32 -1.32 11.50
CA ASP A 51 19.39 -2.75 11.83
C ASP A 51 18.03 -3.35 12.25
N VAL A 52 16.95 -2.90 11.59
CA VAL A 52 15.57 -3.29 11.91
C VAL A 52 14.89 -3.93 10.71
N MET A 53 14.07 -4.95 10.96
CA MET A 53 13.05 -5.43 10.03
C MET A 53 11.69 -5.31 10.72
N ASP A 54 10.76 -4.58 10.09
CA ASP A 54 9.37 -4.50 10.55
C ASP A 54 8.47 -5.27 9.59
N GLY A 55 7.32 -5.73 10.10
CA GLY A 55 6.24 -6.22 9.27
C GLY A 55 4.89 -6.04 9.93
N PHE A 56 3.84 -6.15 9.14
CA PHE A 56 2.47 -6.07 9.64
C PHE A 56 1.49 -6.89 8.80
N ALA A 57 0.34 -7.17 9.41
CA ALA A 57 -0.86 -7.62 8.74
C ALA A 57 -2.08 -6.88 9.30
N CYS A 58 -2.90 -6.34 8.42
CA CYS A 58 -4.19 -5.73 8.71
C CYS A 58 -5.26 -6.48 7.91
N VAL A 59 -6.29 -6.99 8.58
CA VAL A 59 -7.43 -7.66 7.93
C VAL A 59 -8.71 -6.93 8.28
N THR A 60 -9.48 -6.50 7.28
CA THR A 60 -10.83 -5.98 7.50
C THR A 60 -11.89 -6.98 7.13
N VAL A 61 -12.86 -7.16 8.02
CA VAL A 61 -14.05 -7.99 7.83
C VAL A 61 -15.15 -7.51 8.78
N ASP A 62 -16.39 -7.46 8.32
CA ASP A 62 -17.57 -7.14 9.14
C ASP A 62 -17.44 -5.85 10.00
N GLY A 63 -16.86 -4.79 9.46
CA GLY A 63 -16.70 -3.49 10.14
C GLY A 63 -15.56 -3.44 11.15
N ARG A 64 -14.74 -4.50 11.23
CA ARG A 64 -13.60 -4.59 12.13
C ARG A 64 -12.30 -4.66 11.36
N GLN A 65 -11.30 -3.92 11.81
CA GLN A 65 -9.93 -4.00 11.32
C GLN A 65 -9.06 -4.67 12.39
N HIS A 66 -8.57 -5.88 12.10
CA HIS A 66 -7.64 -6.61 12.94
C HIS A 66 -6.22 -6.26 12.53
N ASN A 67 -5.39 -5.86 13.48
CA ASN A 67 -4.02 -5.43 13.24
C ASN A 67 -3.03 -6.30 14.00
N ALA A 68 -1.93 -6.64 13.36
CA ALA A 68 -0.75 -7.17 13.99
C ALA A 68 0.49 -6.54 13.38
N ARG A 69 1.45 -6.18 14.23
CA ARG A 69 2.72 -5.58 13.84
C ARG A 69 3.85 -6.31 14.56
N TRP A 70 4.93 -6.54 13.85
CA TRP A 70 6.11 -7.23 14.33
C TRP A 70 7.36 -6.44 13.97
N SER A 71 8.36 -6.51 14.82
CA SER A 71 9.66 -5.91 14.58
C SER A 71 10.75 -6.82 15.14
N ARG A 72 11.89 -6.90 14.46
CA ARG A 72 13.06 -7.61 14.93
C ARG A 72 14.34 -6.92 14.54
N ARG A 73 15.46 -7.34 15.15
CA ARG A 73 16.78 -7.03 14.60
C ARG A 73 16.94 -7.64 13.21
N LEU A 74 17.41 -6.86 12.25
CA LEU A 74 17.65 -7.31 10.87
C LEU A 74 18.79 -8.32 10.80
N ARG A 75 19.98 -7.96 11.32
CA ARG A 75 21.18 -8.81 11.30
C ARG A 75 21.21 -9.80 12.47
N PRO A 76 21.87 -10.96 12.31
CA PRO A 76 22.63 -11.41 11.13
C PRO A 76 21.79 -12.12 10.06
N ARG A 77 20.45 -12.13 10.19
CA ARG A 77 19.52 -12.85 9.30
C ARG A 77 18.93 -11.92 8.22
N ASN A 78 19.78 -11.19 7.50
CA ASN A 78 19.32 -10.25 6.45
C ASN A 78 18.77 -10.96 5.20
N ASP A 79 19.10 -12.24 5.00
CA ASP A 79 18.58 -13.06 3.89
C ASP A 79 17.24 -13.73 4.20
N ASP A 80 16.84 -13.75 5.46
CA ASP A 80 15.60 -14.34 5.94
C ASP A 80 14.50 -13.26 5.94
N ILE A 81 13.59 -13.30 4.98
CA ILE A 81 12.50 -12.31 4.84
C ILE A 81 11.31 -12.72 5.72
N SER A 82 11.56 -12.89 7.02
CA SER A 82 10.54 -13.16 8.03
C SER A 82 10.67 -12.23 9.24
N VAL A 83 9.55 -11.89 9.87
CA VAL A 83 9.47 -11.07 11.09
C VAL A 83 8.30 -11.53 11.94
N GLY A 84 8.61 -12.06 13.12
CA GLY A 84 7.61 -12.79 13.91
C GLY A 84 7.02 -13.97 13.13
N PRO A 85 5.68 -14.11 13.04
CA PRO A 85 5.01 -15.17 12.29
C PRO A 85 4.89 -14.88 10.79
N LEU A 86 5.18 -13.65 10.34
CA LEU A 86 5.05 -13.21 8.95
C LEU A 86 6.30 -13.57 8.15
N SER A 87 6.15 -14.22 7.01
CA SER A 87 7.25 -14.56 6.10
C SER A 87 6.88 -14.35 4.63
N LEU A 88 7.90 -14.04 3.82
CA LEU A 88 7.81 -13.95 2.38
C LEU A 88 8.83 -14.90 1.73
N ASP A 89 8.35 -15.84 0.94
CA ASP A 89 9.17 -16.67 0.06
C ASP A 89 9.07 -16.14 -1.38
N ILE A 90 10.22 -15.83 -1.97
CA ILE A 90 10.32 -15.48 -3.38
C ILE A 90 10.45 -16.78 -4.19
N VAL A 91 9.34 -17.28 -4.74
CA VAL A 91 9.27 -18.59 -5.41
C VAL A 91 9.86 -18.53 -6.82
N SER A 92 9.38 -17.60 -7.63
CA SER A 92 9.91 -17.27 -8.95
C SER A 92 9.96 -15.75 -9.04
N PRO A 93 11.14 -15.10 -8.98
CA PRO A 93 11.15 -13.67 -8.73
C PRO A 93 10.53 -12.88 -9.89
N LEU A 94 9.84 -11.78 -9.58
CA LEU A 94 8.96 -11.01 -10.47
C LEU A 94 7.70 -11.75 -10.96
N GLN A 95 7.51 -13.04 -10.66
CA GLN A 95 6.39 -13.85 -11.14
C GLN A 95 5.54 -14.41 -10.01
N GLU A 96 6.13 -15.17 -9.08
CA GLU A 96 5.45 -15.94 -8.05
C GLU A 96 6.06 -15.72 -6.67
N LEU A 97 5.22 -15.41 -5.68
CA LEU A 97 5.59 -15.24 -4.28
C LEU A 97 4.66 -16.06 -3.39
N ARG A 98 5.14 -16.42 -2.20
CA ARG A 98 4.30 -16.97 -1.13
C ARG A 98 4.43 -16.09 0.11
N LEU A 99 3.32 -15.51 0.53
CA LEU A 99 3.24 -14.71 1.75
C LEU A 99 2.49 -15.53 2.80
N SER A 100 3.11 -15.76 3.96
CA SER A 100 2.49 -16.57 5.03
C SER A 100 2.55 -15.87 6.38
N CYS A 101 1.56 -16.11 7.22
CA CYS A 101 1.52 -15.68 8.60
C CYS A 101 1.05 -16.85 9.46
N GLN A 102 1.96 -17.36 10.30
CA GLN A 102 1.69 -18.46 11.21
C GLN A 102 0.80 -18.04 12.39
N GLU A 103 0.28 -19.02 13.13
CA GLU A 103 -0.53 -18.79 14.33
C GLU A 103 0.18 -17.83 15.31
N ASN A 104 -0.58 -16.86 15.81
CA ASN A 104 -0.07 -15.84 16.73
C ASN A 104 -1.19 -15.30 17.63
N PRO A 105 -0.84 -14.61 18.73
CA PRO A 105 -1.83 -14.14 19.73
C PRO A 105 -2.85 -13.13 19.22
N PHE A 106 -2.68 -12.55 18.03
CA PHE A 106 -3.56 -11.53 17.46
C PHE A 106 -4.64 -12.12 16.54
N GLY A 107 -4.61 -13.44 16.32
CA GLY A 107 -5.65 -14.17 15.61
C GLY A 107 -5.71 -13.86 14.12
N ILE A 108 -4.60 -13.42 13.51
CA ILE A 108 -4.45 -13.23 12.05
C ILE A 108 -3.51 -14.30 11.53
N GLY A 109 -3.95 -15.15 10.60
CA GLY A 109 -3.12 -16.14 9.94
C GLY A 109 -3.45 -16.22 8.46
N PHE A 110 -2.50 -16.61 7.63
CA PHE A 110 -2.74 -16.83 6.20
C PHE A 110 -1.61 -17.63 5.55
N ASP A 111 -1.92 -18.24 4.42
CA ASP A 111 -0.96 -18.84 3.50
C ASP A 111 -1.44 -18.54 2.08
N LEU A 112 -0.73 -17.65 1.39
CA LEU A 112 -1.18 -17.03 0.15
C LEU A 112 -0.13 -17.15 -0.94
N HIS A 113 -0.54 -17.69 -2.08
CA HIS A 113 0.26 -17.76 -3.30
C HIS A 113 -0.13 -16.63 -4.23
N TRP A 114 0.83 -15.79 -4.58
CA TRP A 114 0.68 -14.61 -5.42
C TRP A 114 1.30 -14.88 -6.78
N ARG A 115 0.52 -14.76 -7.85
CA ARG A 115 1.00 -14.87 -9.24
C ARG A 115 0.72 -13.58 -9.99
N GLY A 116 1.76 -12.95 -10.51
CA GLY A 116 1.65 -11.74 -11.33
C GLY A 116 0.83 -11.97 -12.60
N LEU A 117 -0.07 -11.02 -12.91
CA LEU A 117 -0.88 -11.03 -14.13
C LEU A 117 -0.15 -10.47 -15.35
N HIS A 118 0.92 -9.72 -15.12
CA HIS A 118 1.71 -9.03 -16.14
C HIS A 118 3.12 -8.79 -15.61
N GLU A 119 4.08 -8.48 -16.48
CA GLU A 119 5.41 -8.03 -16.04
C GLU A 119 5.30 -6.80 -15.12
N PRO A 120 6.11 -6.67 -14.05
CA PRO A 120 6.02 -5.54 -13.13
C PRO A 120 6.02 -4.17 -13.82
N HIS A 121 5.23 -3.24 -13.30
CA HIS A 121 5.23 -1.84 -13.73
C HIS A 121 6.15 -1.04 -12.82
N LEU A 122 7.28 -0.57 -13.37
CA LEU A 122 8.20 0.31 -12.65
C LEU A 122 7.66 1.74 -12.68
N GLU A 123 7.28 2.28 -11.53
CA GLU A 123 6.87 3.68 -11.40
C GLU A 123 8.02 4.65 -11.69
N ASP A 124 7.68 5.88 -12.05
CA ASP A 124 8.64 6.97 -12.14
C ASP A 124 9.34 7.21 -10.79
N ARG A 125 10.68 7.30 -10.81
CA ARG A 125 11.46 7.58 -9.60
C ARG A 125 11.08 8.94 -9.02
N VAL A 126 10.64 8.95 -7.76
CA VAL A 126 10.22 10.15 -7.07
C VAL A 126 11.35 10.71 -6.22
N VAL A 127 11.81 11.92 -6.56
CA VAL A 127 12.76 12.69 -5.75
C VAL A 127 12.07 13.96 -5.25
N ARG A 128 12.18 14.25 -3.95
CA ARG A 128 11.62 15.46 -3.32
C ARG A 128 12.59 16.09 -2.33
N TYR A 129 12.57 17.41 -2.31
CA TYR A 129 13.34 18.24 -1.38
C TYR A 129 12.40 19.09 -0.53
N SER A 130 12.77 19.34 0.73
CA SER A 130 12.11 20.32 1.60
C SER A 130 13.18 21.10 2.35
N GLY A 131 13.13 22.44 2.26
CA GLY A 131 14.15 23.31 2.85
C GLY A 131 15.58 22.98 2.40
N GLY A 132 15.76 22.56 1.14
CA GLY A 132 17.06 22.13 0.59
C GLY A 132 17.50 20.71 0.99
N ARG A 133 16.78 20.02 1.87
CA ARG A 133 17.09 18.65 2.29
C ARG A 133 16.36 17.64 1.42
N LYS A 134 17.04 16.59 0.97
CA LYS A 134 16.39 15.46 0.31
C LYS A 134 15.55 14.72 1.34
N VAL A 135 14.23 14.66 1.13
CA VAL A 135 13.27 14.03 2.05
C VAL A 135 12.58 12.82 1.45
N TYR A 136 12.81 12.58 0.15
CA TYR A 136 12.28 11.46 -0.59
C TYR A 136 13.16 11.17 -1.80
N ASP A 137 13.46 9.90 -2.02
CA ASP A 137 14.21 9.39 -3.15
C ASP A 137 13.88 7.90 -3.28
N ARG A 138 12.74 7.61 -3.90
CA ARG A 138 12.14 6.27 -3.89
C ARG A 138 11.86 5.79 -5.30
N THR A 139 12.10 4.51 -5.52
CA THR A 139 11.61 3.75 -6.66
C THR A 139 10.63 2.69 -6.15
N ASN A 140 9.64 2.39 -6.98
CA ASN A 140 8.61 1.40 -6.72
C ASN A 140 8.34 0.62 -8.00
N TYR A 141 8.05 -0.68 -7.90
CA TYR A 141 7.29 -1.35 -8.94
C TYR A 141 6.05 -1.99 -8.36
N ASP A 142 5.05 -2.15 -9.22
CA ASP A 142 3.75 -2.71 -8.86
C ASP A 142 3.31 -3.80 -9.80
N GLN A 143 2.52 -4.72 -9.27
CA GLN A 143 1.97 -5.82 -10.04
C GLN A 143 0.60 -6.23 -9.52
N CYS A 144 -0.38 -6.28 -10.43
CA CYS A 144 -1.66 -6.92 -10.14
C CYS A 144 -1.46 -8.44 -10.18
N CYS A 145 -2.06 -9.14 -9.22
CA CYS A 145 -1.85 -10.56 -8.99
C CYS A 145 -3.17 -11.31 -8.88
N GLU A 146 -3.15 -12.54 -9.40
CA GLU A 146 -4.07 -13.58 -8.95
C GLU A 146 -3.53 -14.18 -7.65
N VAL A 147 -4.41 -14.37 -6.69
CA VAL A 147 -4.04 -14.90 -5.38
C VAL A 147 -4.92 -16.10 -5.04
N THR A 148 -4.29 -17.13 -4.48
CA THR A 148 -4.98 -18.32 -3.96
C THR A 148 -4.50 -18.62 -2.55
N GLY A 149 -5.36 -19.22 -1.73
CA GLY A 149 -4.98 -19.70 -0.40
C GLY A 149 -6.05 -19.48 0.64
N THR A 150 -5.64 -19.22 1.88
CA THR A 150 -6.55 -19.04 3.01
C THR A 150 -6.14 -17.89 3.91
N ILE A 151 -7.13 -17.25 4.54
CA ILE A 151 -6.95 -16.25 5.59
C ILE A 151 -7.80 -16.67 6.79
N THR A 152 -7.23 -16.66 7.98
CA THR A 152 -7.94 -16.82 9.25
C THR A 152 -7.88 -15.52 10.03
N VAL A 153 -9.04 -15.03 10.50
CA VAL A 153 -9.13 -13.82 11.31
C VAL A 153 -10.21 -13.96 12.39
N GLY A 154 -9.79 -13.96 13.65
CA GLY A 154 -10.68 -14.33 14.76
C GLY A 154 -11.29 -15.72 14.52
N ASP A 155 -12.62 -15.81 14.50
CA ASP A 155 -13.35 -17.06 14.24
C ASP A 155 -13.69 -17.29 12.75
N ARG A 156 -13.18 -16.44 11.84
CA ARG A 156 -13.45 -16.53 10.41
C ARG A 156 -12.32 -17.26 9.69
N ALA A 157 -12.69 -18.13 8.75
CA ALA A 157 -11.80 -18.67 7.74
C ALA A 157 -12.32 -18.26 6.36
N LEU A 158 -11.46 -17.60 5.58
CA LEU A 158 -11.76 -17.10 4.24
C LEU A 158 -10.94 -17.89 3.23
N THR A 159 -11.61 -18.45 2.22
CA THR A 159 -10.95 -19.04 1.07
C THR A 159 -10.68 -17.94 0.05
N VAL A 160 -9.41 -17.76 -0.31
CA VAL A 160 -8.96 -16.80 -1.31
C VAL A 160 -8.90 -17.47 -2.66
N THR A 161 -9.64 -16.93 -3.63
CA THR A 161 -9.74 -17.49 -4.97
C THR A 161 -9.74 -16.38 -6.04
N PRO A 162 -9.13 -16.61 -7.22
CA PRO A 162 -9.01 -15.58 -8.26
C PRO A 162 -10.33 -15.11 -8.87
N GLU A 163 -11.45 -15.80 -8.62
CA GLU A 163 -12.76 -15.44 -9.15
C GLU A 163 -13.33 -14.16 -8.54
N THR A 164 -13.07 -13.91 -7.25
CA THR A 164 -13.58 -12.71 -6.56
C THR A 164 -12.48 -11.92 -5.85
N TRP A 165 -11.29 -12.50 -5.67
CA TRP A 165 -10.17 -11.84 -5.02
C TRP A 165 -9.17 -11.29 -6.02
N ILE A 166 -8.74 -10.05 -5.80
CA ILE A 166 -7.67 -9.40 -6.57
C ILE A 166 -6.58 -8.92 -5.62
N GLY A 167 -5.33 -9.28 -5.96
CA GLY A 167 -4.14 -8.83 -5.27
C GLY A 167 -3.42 -7.72 -6.01
N VAL A 168 -2.78 -6.82 -5.28
CA VAL A 168 -1.77 -5.89 -5.78
C VAL A 168 -0.56 -5.99 -4.87
N ARG A 169 0.64 -6.14 -5.45
CA ARG A 169 1.91 -6.06 -4.72
C ARG A 169 2.74 -4.86 -5.18
N ASP A 170 3.37 -4.21 -4.22
CA ASP A 170 4.38 -3.16 -4.36
C ASP A 170 5.71 -3.73 -3.83
N HIS A 171 6.79 -3.40 -4.52
CA HIS A 171 8.12 -3.44 -3.93
C HIS A 171 8.80 -2.11 -4.18
N SER A 172 9.14 -1.45 -3.08
CA SER A 172 9.77 -0.14 -3.12
C SER A 172 11.04 -0.09 -2.29
N TRP A 173 11.98 0.72 -2.75
CA TRP A 173 13.27 0.92 -2.09
C TRP A 173 13.72 2.37 -2.22
N GLY A 174 14.57 2.77 -1.27
CA GLY A 174 15.16 4.10 -1.22
C GLY A 174 14.77 4.90 0.02
N LEU A 175 14.84 6.22 -0.09
CA LEU A 175 14.59 7.15 0.99
C LEU A 175 13.10 7.52 1.05
N GLY A 176 12.46 7.29 2.19
CA GLY A 176 11.08 7.72 2.46
C GLY A 176 10.91 8.26 3.87
N ARG A 177 9.68 8.60 4.28
CA ARG A 177 9.38 8.69 5.72
C ARG A 177 9.10 7.29 6.23
N THR A 178 10.17 6.59 6.56
CA THR A 178 10.12 5.63 7.65
C THR A 178 9.91 6.49 8.90
N GLY A 179 9.05 6.10 9.82
CA GLY A 179 8.95 6.90 11.03
C GLY A 179 10.29 6.87 11.81
N GLY A 180 10.33 7.48 12.99
CA GLY A 180 11.57 7.65 13.77
C GLY A 180 12.07 9.07 13.68
N THR A 181 12.21 9.72 14.83
CA THR A 181 12.96 10.97 14.92
C THR A 181 14.45 10.64 14.94
N SER A 182 15.22 11.32 14.10
CA SER A 182 16.64 11.42 14.35
C SER A 182 16.82 12.56 15.35
N ASP A 183 17.21 12.22 16.58
CA ASP A 183 17.34 13.21 17.67
C ASP A 183 18.51 14.21 17.44
N GLY A 184 19.32 13.97 16.40
CA GLY A 184 20.48 14.79 16.03
C GLY A 184 20.25 15.81 14.91
N ILE A 185 19.01 16.02 14.43
CA ILE A 185 18.73 16.96 13.34
C ILE A 185 17.76 18.07 13.76
N ALA A 186 18.00 19.28 13.23
CA ALA A 186 17.06 20.38 13.38
C ALA A 186 15.69 20.00 12.79
N PRO A 187 14.57 20.43 13.41
CA PRO A 187 13.23 20.22 12.89
C PRO A 187 13.10 20.71 11.44
N VAL A 188 12.24 20.05 10.65
CA VAL A 188 11.92 20.50 9.30
C VAL A 188 11.06 21.77 9.39
N THR A 189 11.54 22.87 8.82
CA THR A 189 10.87 24.19 8.85
C THR A 189 10.03 24.50 7.60
N GLY A 190 10.03 23.61 6.60
CA GLY A 190 9.26 23.75 5.36
C GLY A 190 7.97 22.94 5.34
N ARG A 191 7.05 23.29 4.43
CA ARG A 191 5.87 22.46 4.10
C ARG A 191 6.36 21.09 3.64
N ASP A 192 5.72 20.01 4.13
CA ASP A 192 5.96 18.67 3.60
C ASP A 192 5.46 18.63 2.15
N PRO A 193 6.34 18.42 1.15
CA PRO A 193 5.94 18.44 -0.26
C PRO A 193 5.00 17.29 -0.65
N ARG A 194 4.78 16.32 0.25
CA ARG A 194 3.79 15.23 0.09
C ARG A 194 2.43 15.58 0.67
N ARG A 195 2.28 16.76 1.29
CA ARG A 195 1.06 17.16 2.00
C ARG A 195 0.38 18.36 1.36
N GLY A 196 -0.94 18.34 1.46
CA GLY A 196 -1.83 19.43 1.08
C GLY A 196 -2.25 19.41 -0.39
N PHE A 197 -2.51 18.21 -0.88
CA PHE A 197 -3.45 17.94 -1.96
C PHE A 197 -4.89 18.05 -1.42
N ALA A 198 -5.86 18.30 -2.31
CA ALA A 198 -7.28 18.14 -2.02
C ALA A 198 -7.72 16.67 -2.13
N MET A 199 -7.10 15.91 -3.03
CA MET A 199 -7.28 14.48 -3.17
C MET A 199 -6.00 13.80 -3.64
N ARG A 200 -5.73 12.62 -3.11
CA ARG A 200 -4.70 11.69 -3.62
C ARG A 200 -5.39 10.44 -4.13
N GLN A 201 -4.97 9.97 -5.30
CA GLN A 201 -5.26 8.62 -5.75
C GLN A 201 -3.98 7.84 -6.05
N TRP A 202 -4.00 6.57 -5.68
CA TRP A 202 -3.11 5.53 -6.17
C TRP A 202 -3.99 4.29 -6.33
N THR A 203 -4.12 3.78 -7.54
CA THR A 203 -5.23 2.85 -7.86
C THR A 203 -4.78 1.88 -8.93
N MET A 204 -5.02 0.60 -8.69
CA MET A 204 -4.74 -0.47 -9.64
C MET A 204 -5.94 -1.39 -9.74
N VAL A 205 -6.47 -1.54 -10.94
CA VAL A 205 -7.72 -2.26 -11.23
C VAL A 205 -7.46 -3.30 -12.29
N ARG A 206 -7.99 -4.52 -12.07
CA ARG A 206 -8.11 -5.54 -13.10
C ARG A 206 -9.45 -5.36 -13.82
N MET A 207 -9.37 -5.00 -15.09
CA MET A 207 -10.48 -4.99 -16.05
C MET A 207 -10.51 -6.34 -16.80
N PRO A 208 -11.52 -6.61 -17.65
CA PRO A 208 -11.65 -7.92 -18.29
C PRO A 208 -10.46 -8.33 -19.17
N ASP A 209 -9.85 -7.37 -19.86
CA ASP A 209 -8.79 -7.59 -20.87
C ASP A 209 -7.45 -6.90 -20.54
N ARG A 210 -7.40 -6.15 -19.43
CA ARG A 210 -6.25 -5.30 -19.07
C ARG A 210 -6.19 -5.02 -17.57
N VAL A 211 -5.01 -4.65 -17.10
CA VAL A 211 -4.81 -3.98 -15.83
C VAL A 211 -4.60 -2.49 -16.09
N MET A 212 -5.22 -1.66 -15.28
CA MET A 212 -5.05 -0.23 -15.29
C MET A 212 -4.40 0.20 -13.99
N PHE A 213 -3.41 1.08 -14.06
CA PHE A 213 -2.81 1.73 -12.90
C PHE A 213 -2.82 3.24 -13.11
N TRP A 214 -3.20 3.98 -12.09
CA TRP A 214 -3.00 5.42 -12.07
C TRP A 214 -2.69 5.96 -10.67
N GLN A 215 -1.95 7.06 -10.64
CA GLN A 215 -1.72 7.84 -9.45
C GLN A 215 -1.67 9.33 -9.76
N PHE A 216 -2.10 10.15 -8.80
CA PHE A 216 -1.94 11.60 -8.86
C PHE A 216 -2.29 12.28 -7.52
N HIS A 217 -1.80 13.51 -7.36
CA HIS A 217 -2.26 14.45 -6.32
C HIS A 217 -3.02 15.60 -6.97
N GLN A 218 -4.32 15.67 -6.73
CA GLN A 218 -5.16 16.77 -7.19
C GLN A 218 -5.19 17.87 -6.12
N GLN A 219 -4.91 19.11 -6.52
CA GLN A 219 -4.88 20.29 -5.67
C GLN A 219 -6.27 20.93 -5.55
N ALA A 220 -6.43 21.86 -4.59
CA ALA A 220 -7.70 22.55 -4.36
C ALA A 220 -8.13 23.45 -5.53
N ASP A 221 -7.20 23.92 -6.35
CA ASP A 221 -7.47 24.68 -7.58
C ASP A 221 -7.75 23.79 -8.81
N GLY A 222 -7.74 22.47 -8.62
CA GLY A 222 -7.95 21.47 -9.68
C GLY A 222 -6.71 21.10 -10.47
N SER A 223 -5.55 21.71 -10.20
CA SER A 223 -4.28 21.27 -10.79
C SER A 223 -3.88 19.87 -10.30
N VAL A 224 -3.10 19.15 -11.10
CA VAL A 224 -2.72 17.76 -10.81
C VAL A 224 -1.19 17.64 -10.85
N ASP A 225 -0.64 17.08 -9.78
CA ASP A 225 0.80 16.82 -9.62
C ASP A 225 1.08 15.30 -9.65
N GLY A 226 2.18 14.94 -10.31
CA GLY A 226 2.70 13.56 -10.29
C GLY A 226 1.76 12.55 -10.95
N PHE A 227 1.06 12.95 -12.01
CA PHE A 227 0.19 12.04 -12.75
C PHE A 227 1.00 10.94 -13.45
N GLU A 228 0.58 9.70 -13.21
CA GLU A 228 0.95 8.55 -13.99
C GLU A 228 -0.32 7.75 -14.25
N GLY A 229 -0.53 7.32 -15.49
CA GLY A 229 -1.65 6.47 -15.89
C GLY A 229 -1.20 5.50 -16.96
N VAL A 230 -1.21 4.21 -16.67
CA VAL A 230 -0.75 3.15 -17.56
C VAL A 230 -1.83 2.09 -17.73
N VAL A 231 -1.91 1.56 -18.94
CA VAL A 231 -2.74 0.43 -19.29
C VAL A 231 -1.86 -0.70 -19.76
N ILE A 232 -2.08 -1.87 -19.15
CA ILE A 232 -1.29 -3.08 -19.33
C ILE A 232 -2.25 -4.16 -19.83
N PRO A 233 -2.31 -4.41 -21.14
CA PRO A 233 -3.12 -5.50 -21.67
C PRO A 233 -2.74 -6.86 -21.05
N LEU A 234 -3.74 -7.72 -20.85
CA LEU A 234 -3.52 -9.12 -20.43
C LEU A 234 -3.05 -10.00 -21.59
N ASP A 235 -3.30 -9.59 -22.84
CA ASP A 235 -2.65 -10.18 -24.00
C ASP A 235 -1.17 -9.72 -24.05
N PRO A 236 -0.19 -10.62 -23.87
CA PRO A 236 1.23 -10.24 -23.87
C PRO A 236 1.72 -9.75 -25.23
N ALA A 237 0.98 -9.98 -26.33
CA ALA A 237 1.32 -9.44 -27.65
C ALA A 237 0.88 -7.97 -27.82
N ALA A 238 -0.06 -7.50 -27.00
CA ALA A 238 -0.55 -6.13 -27.08
C ALA A 238 0.37 -5.17 -26.31
N PRO A 239 0.76 -4.03 -26.91
CA PRO A 239 1.67 -3.09 -26.26
C PRO A 239 0.98 -2.35 -25.10
N ARG A 240 1.75 -2.07 -24.05
CA ARG A 240 1.35 -1.11 -23.01
C ARG A 240 1.17 0.27 -23.62
N TRP A 241 0.26 1.05 -23.06
CA TRP A 241 0.06 2.45 -23.41
C TRP A 241 -0.26 3.27 -22.16
N ARG A 242 -0.26 4.61 -22.28
CA ARG A 242 -0.43 5.53 -21.15
C ARG A 242 -1.52 6.57 -21.43
N TYR A 243 -2.12 7.05 -20.35
CA TYR A 243 -2.95 8.24 -20.38
C TYR A 243 -2.06 9.49 -20.33
N ALA A 244 -2.51 10.58 -20.94
CA ALA A 244 -1.84 11.87 -20.95
C ALA A 244 -2.10 12.69 -19.68
N SER A 245 -3.31 12.57 -19.13
CA SER A 245 -3.71 13.24 -17.89
C SER A 245 -4.89 12.54 -17.24
N GLY A 246 -5.16 12.88 -15.98
CA GLY A 246 -6.33 12.38 -15.27
C GLY A 246 -6.78 13.35 -14.19
N ARG A 247 -8.07 13.31 -13.86
CA ARG A 247 -8.67 14.04 -12.75
C ARG A 247 -9.79 13.20 -12.15
N ALA A 248 -10.16 13.48 -10.91
CA ALA A 248 -11.31 12.81 -10.31
C ALA A 248 -12.18 13.73 -9.45
N THR A 249 -13.41 13.30 -9.24
CA THR A 249 -14.38 13.92 -8.34
C THR A 249 -14.97 12.84 -7.44
N ALA A 250 -14.94 13.07 -6.14
CA ALA A 250 -15.44 12.13 -5.15
C ALA A 250 -16.70 12.65 -4.47
N THR A 251 -17.69 11.78 -4.32
CA THR A 251 -18.81 12.01 -3.41
C THR A 251 -18.37 11.62 -2.01
N ARG A 252 -18.66 12.47 -1.00
CA ARG A 252 -18.27 12.21 0.39
C ARG A 252 -19.36 11.48 1.16
N VAL A 253 -18.96 10.58 2.06
CA VAL A 253 -19.88 9.99 3.05
C VAL A 253 -20.19 11.04 4.11
N ASP A 254 -21.44 11.50 4.19
CA ASP A 254 -21.92 12.49 5.17
C ASP A 254 -21.08 13.79 5.21
N GLY A 255 -20.49 14.18 4.08
CA GLY A 255 -19.59 15.33 3.98
C GLY A 255 -18.20 15.15 4.61
N LEU A 256 -17.93 13.98 5.19
CA LEU A 256 -16.65 13.64 5.80
C LEU A 256 -15.60 13.26 4.73
N PRO A 257 -14.28 13.33 5.03
CA PRO A 257 -13.19 12.96 4.12
C PRO A 257 -13.08 11.45 3.86
N ARG A 258 -14.17 10.85 3.39
CA ARG A 258 -14.29 9.46 2.95
C ARG A 258 -15.07 9.44 1.64
N ALA A 259 -14.52 8.85 0.60
CA ALA A 259 -15.24 8.67 -0.66
C ALA A 259 -16.35 7.61 -0.50
N ALA A 260 -17.59 8.00 -0.81
CA ALA A 260 -18.70 7.09 -1.06
C ALA A 260 -18.58 6.46 -2.45
N ASP A 261 -18.13 7.26 -3.41
CA ASP A 261 -17.77 6.88 -4.76
C ASP A 261 -16.77 7.92 -5.32
N THR A 262 -16.14 7.59 -6.43
CA THR A 262 -15.27 8.53 -7.15
C THR A 262 -15.39 8.32 -8.65
N THR A 263 -15.70 9.37 -9.39
CA THR A 263 -15.59 9.36 -10.85
C THR A 263 -14.19 9.85 -11.25
N VAL A 264 -13.45 9.03 -11.98
CA VAL A 264 -12.17 9.40 -12.59
C VAL A 264 -12.33 9.57 -14.09
N GLU A 265 -11.72 10.62 -14.62
CA GLU A 265 -11.66 10.90 -16.06
C GLU A 265 -10.19 10.84 -16.47
N LEU A 266 -9.87 9.90 -17.37
CA LEU A 266 -8.53 9.66 -17.87
C LEU A 266 -8.47 10.02 -19.35
N THR A 267 -7.61 10.98 -19.70
CA THR A 267 -7.51 11.53 -21.06
C THR A 267 -6.36 10.87 -21.82
N ARG A 268 -6.62 10.36 -23.01
CA ARG A 268 -5.62 9.79 -23.93
C ARG A 268 -4.89 10.90 -24.69
N ASP A 269 -3.79 10.55 -25.36
CA ASP A 269 -3.00 11.50 -26.18
C ASP A 269 -3.81 12.15 -27.32
N ASP A 270 -4.83 11.46 -27.83
CA ASP A 270 -5.72 11.96 -28.89
C ASP A 270 -6.88 12.84 -28.38
N GLY A 271 -6.96 13.06 -27.07
CA GLY A 271 -8.01 13.85 -26.41
C GLY A 271 -9.28 13.06 -26.06
N THR A 272 -9.36 11.77 -26.38
CA THR A 272 -10.45 10.89 -25.90
C THR A 272 -10.39 10.78 -24.38
N VAL A 273 -11.56 10.84 -23.73
CA VAL A 273 -11.68 10.75 -22.27
C VAL A 273 -12.43 9.49 -21.89
N ASP A 274 -11.73 8.57 -21.23
CA ASP A 274 -12.35 7.40 -20.60
C ASP A 274 -12.82 7.78 -19.19
N ARG A 275 -14.04 7.39 -18.82
CA ARG A 275 -14.66 7.78 -17.55
C ARG A 275 -15.03 6.55 -16.75
N PHE A 276 -14.55 6.46 -15.51
CA PHE A 276 -14.80 5.32 -14.65
C PHE A 276 -15.41 5.74 -13.32
N LEU A 277 -16.46 5.06 -12.91
CA LEU A 277 -17.01 5.14 -11.57
C LEU A 277 -16.38 4.08 -10.68
N LEU A 278 -15.73 4.54 -9.62
CA LEU A 278 -15.21 3.70 -8.55
C LEU A 278 -16.15 3.70 -7.36
N THR A 279 -16.56 2.53 -6.90
CA THR A 279 -17.40 2.37 -5.70
C THR A 279 -16.69 1.44 -4.72
N PRO A 280 -16.28 1.95 -3.54
CA PRO A 280 -15.66 1.14 -2.51
C PRO A 280 -16.50 -0.10 -2.15
N VAL A 281 -15.80 -1.21 -1.92
CA VAL A 281 -16.37 -2.49 -1.49
C VAL A 281 -15.73 -2.84 -0.15
N GLY A 282 -16.56 -3.16 0.84
CA GLY A 282 -16.09 -3.52 2.17
C GLY A 282 -15.79 -2.31 3.05
N TRP A 283 -14.83 -2.48 3.96
CA TRP A 283 -14.47 -1.49 4.98
C TRP A 283 -13.05 -0.98 4.78
N PRO A 284 -12.79 0.31 5.07
CA PRO A 284 -11.50 0.92 4.86
C PRO A 284 -10.43 0.32 5.78
N VAL A 285 -9.20 0.29 5.29
CA VAL A 285 -8.02 -0.09 6.07
C VAL A 285 -7.20 1.14 6.41
N TYR A 286 -7.22 1.51 7.69
CA TYR A 286 -6.40 2.58 8.24
C TYR A 286 -4.98 2.07 8.48
N LEU A 287 -4.04 2.49 7.63
CA LEU A 287 -2.67 1.99 7.65
C LEU A 287 -1.87 2.37 8.91
N GLN A 288 -2.37 3.26 9.78
CA GLN A 288 -1.82 3.37 11.14
C GLN A 288 -1.78 2.00 11.82
N GLY A 289 -2.74 1.11 11.55
CA GLY A 289 -2.75 -0.26 12.06
C GLY A 289 -1.62 -1.13 11.51
N GLY A 290 -1.03 -0.76 10.37
CA GLY A 290 0.20 -1.37 9.83
C GLY A 290 1.48 -0.60 10.23
N GLY A 291 1.36 0.38 11.13
CA GLY A 291 2.46 1.23 11.54
C GLY A 291 2.81 2.36 10.59
N TYR A 292 1.92 2.75 9.68
CA TYR A 292 2.10 4.01 8.94
C TYR A 292 1.96 5.22 9.87
N HIS A 293 2.71 6.27 9.55
CA HIS A 293 2.77 7.56 10.26
C HIS A 293 3.38 7.50 11.66
N ASP A 294 2.64 6.95 12.64
CA ASP A 294 3.05 6.91 14.04
C ASP A 294 3.77 5.60 14.39
N GLY A 295 3.75 4.59 13.51
CA GLY A 295 4.43 3.32 13.77
C GLY A 295 3.66 2.49 14.78
N PHE A 296 4.36 2.07 15.81
CA PHE A 296 3.87 1.15 16.83
C PHE A 296 3.21 1.93 17.99
N ALA A 297 2.75 1.24 19.03
CA ALA A 297 2.12 1.86 20.20
C ALA A 297 3.02 2.90 20.90
N ASP A 298 4.34 2.76 20.77
CA ASP A 298 5.33 3.72 21.26
C ASP A 298 5.39 5.05 20.48
N ARG A 299 4.68 5.13 19.36
CA ARG A 299 4.61 6.27 18.43
C ARG A 299 5.97 6.72 17.88
N ARG A 300 6.97 5.83 17.89
CA ARG A 300 8.31 6.13 17.39
C ARG A 300 8.40 5.91 15.89
N GLY A 301 7.38 5.38 15.22
CA GLY A 301 7.44 5.13 13.78
C GLY A 301 8.10 3.81 13.37
N ARG A 302 8.14 3.52 12.07
CA ARG A 302 8.79 2.30 11.53
C ARG A 302 10.32 2.41 11.45
N GLY A 303 11.00 1.28 11.47
CA GLY A 303 12.46 1.19 11.39
C GLY A 303 13.17 1.61 12.65
N VAL A 304 12.46 1.68 13.77
CA VAL A 304 13.00 2.00 15.09
C VAL A 304 13.23 0.72 15.86
N TYR A 305 14.42 0.56 16.44
CA TYR A 305 14.79 -0.62 17.21
C TYR A 305 13.98 -0.70 18.52
N ARG A 306 13.28 -1.83 18.70
CA ARG A 306 12.36 -2.12 19.83
C ARG A 306 12.81 -3.32 20.68
N GLY A 307 14.05 -3.76 20.49
CA GLY A 307 14.54 -5.03 21.00
C GLY A 307 14.78 -6.02 19.86
N ASP A 308 15.34 -7.18 20.19
CA ASP A 308 15.67 -8.19 19.19
C ASP A 308 14.41 -8.79 18.54
N ASP A 309 13.30 -8.84 19.30
CA ASP A 309 11.97 -9.20 18.83
C ASP A 309 10.93 -8.33 19.56
N HIS A 310 9.89 -7.91 18.82
CA HIS A 310 8.78 -7.13 19.33
C HIS A 310 7.50 -7.45 18.54
N GLN A 311 6.37 -7.44 19.23
CA GLN A 311 5.07 -7.70 18.64
C GLN A 311 3.97 -6.94 19.37
N GLU A 312 2.98 -6.48 18.63
CA GLU A 312 1.77 -5.86 19.15
C GLU A 312 0.62 -6.04 18.16
N GLY A 313 -0.61 -5.90 18.66
CA GLY A 313 -1.79 -6.03 17.84
C GLY A 313 -3.04 -5.67 18.60
N GLU A 314 -4.07 -5.28 17.85
CA GLU A 314 -5.37 -4.92 18.37
C GLU A 314 -6.43 -5.08 17.28
N ALA A 315 -7.69 -4.85 17.63
CA ALA A 315 -8.76 -4.78 16.66
C ALA A 315 -9.54 -3.48 16.82
N TRP A 316 -9.81 -2.82 15.71
CA TRP A 316 -10.51 -1.55 15.64
C TRP A 316 -11.91 -1.72 15.07
N ASP A 317 -12.84 -0.90 15.56
CA ASP A 317 -14.09 -0.62 14.88
C ASP A 317 -13.83 0.45 13.81
N VAL A 318 -14.14 0.14 12.56
CA VAL A 318 -13.96 1.03 11.40
C VAL A 318 -15.30 1.33 10.70
N THR A 319 -16.42 1.18 11.41
CA THR A 319 -17.76 1.37 10.85
C THR A 319 -18.11 2.84 10.63
N HIS A 320 -17.51 3.76 11.37
CA HIS A 320 -17.69 5.19 11.16
C HIS A 320 -16.74 5.69 10.04
N PRO A 321 -17.18 6.60 9.14
CA PRO A 321 -16.41 6.99 7.96
C PRO A 321 -14.99 7.51 8.24
N THR A 322 -14.82 8.16 9.40
CA THR A 322 -13.58 8.83 9.81
C THR A 322 -13.21 8.64 11.28
N LEU A 323 -13.96 7.88 12.07
CA LEU A 323 -13.66 7.68 13.49
C LEU A 323 -13.35 6.22 13.72
N VAL A 324 -12.12 5.93 14.10
CA VAL A 324 -11.69 4.58 14.41
C VAL A 324 -11.90 4.31 15.91
N GLY A 325 -12.67 3.29 16.22
CA GLY A 325 -12.83 2.80 17.58
C GLY A 325 -11.63 1.94 17.96
N ASP A 326 -10.64 2.55 18.63
CA ASP A 326 -9.45 1.87 19.16
C ASP A 326 -9.57 1.65 20.67
N PRO A 327 -9.81 0.40 21.13
CA PRO A 327 -9.91 0.10 22.57
C PRO A 327 -8.63 0.40 23.34
N SER A 328 -7.47 0.36 22.68
CA SER A 328 -6.16 0.58 23.30
C SER A 328 -5.81 2.06 23.44
N GLY A 329 -6.56 2.96 22.77
CA GLY A 329 -6.42 4.41 22.88
C GLY A 329 -5.09 4.98 22.38
N TRP A 330 -4.29 4.20 21.65
CA TRP A 330 -3.00 4.68 21.12
C TRP A 330 -3.17 5.34 19.75
N PHE A 331 -4.19 4.93 18.99
CA PHE A 331 -4.49 5.48 17.67
C PHE A 331 -4.78 6.98 17.75
N ARG A 332 -4.17 7.73 16.83
CA ARG A 332 -4.45 9.15 16.63
C ARG A 332 -5.11 9.35 15.28
N GLN A 333 -6.37 9.79 15.33
CA GLN A 333 -7.12 10.09 14.12
C GLN A 333 -6.44 11.23 13.36
N ARG A 334 -6.30 11.02 12.05
CA ARG A 334 -5.83 12.05 11.13
C ARG A 334 -7.01 12.81 10.58
N GLU A 335 -6.80 14.10 10.31
CA GLU A 335 -7.81 14.97 9.71
C GLU A 335 -8.23 14.50 8.32
N ASP A 336 -7.29 14.00 7.51
CA ASP A 336 -7.55 13.46 6.16
C ASP A 336 -8.07 12.01 6.14
N ALA A 337 -8.28 11.41 7.32
CA ALA A 337 -8.80 10.05 7.49
C ALA A 337 -8.15 8.98 6.58
N TRP A 338 -6.84 9.11 6.35
CA TRP A 338 -6.07 8.28 5.42
C TRP A 338 -6.35 6.79 5.64
N ALA A 339 -6.99 6.18 4.64
CA ALA A 339 -7.26 4.75 4.61
C ALA A 339 -7.39 4.29 3.16
N GLU A 340 -7.12 3.01 2.95
CA GLU A 340 -7.16 2.36 1.64
C GLU A 340 -8.37 1.43 1.56
N ASN A 341 -8.87 1.21 0.36
CA ASN A 341 -10.04 0.39 0.09
C ASN A 341 -9.80 -0.50 -1.13
N PHE A 342 -10.75 -1.39 -1.40
CA PHE A 342 -10.95 -1.95 -2.72
C PHE A 342 -12.23 -1.37 -3.31
N ALA A 343 -12.33 -1.31 -4.63
CA ALA A 343 -13.49 -0.76 -5.31
C ALA A 343 -13.83 -1.53 -6.58
N THR A 344 -15.12 -1.59 -6.90
CA THR A 344 -15.54 -1.86 -8.28
C THR A 344 -15.18 -0.66 -9.15
N CYS A 345 -14.82 -0.91 -10.40
CA CYS A 345 -14.55 0.11 -11.40
C CYS A 345 -15.46 -0.15 -12.60
N VAL A 346 -16.32 0.78 -12.95
CA VAL A 346 -17.26 0.63 -14.07
C VAL A 346 -17.02 1.75 -15.06
N ASN A 347 -16.79 1.41 -16.32
CA ASN A 347 -16.73 2.38 -17.40
C ASN A 347 -18.12 2.99 -17.61
N LEU A 348 -18.22 4.32 -17.52
CA LEU A 348 -19.48 5.05 -17.66
C LEU A 348 -19.99 5.13 -19.11
N ASP A 349 -19.15 4.74 -20.07
CA ASP A 349 -19.45 4.70 -21.49
C ASP A 349 -19.68 3.26 -22.01
N ASP A 350 -19.38 2.24 -21.19
CA ASP A 350 -19.58 0.83 -21.49
C ASP A 350 -19.76 0.01 -20.20
N ASP A 351 -21.01 -0.30 -19.85
CA ASP A 351 -21.33 -1.04 -18.61
C ASP A 351 -20.73 -2.46 -18.57
N ASP A 352 -20.38 -3.05 -19.71
CA ASP A 352 -19.75 -4.38 -19.76
C ASP A 352 -18.24 -4.30 -19.46
N ASP A 353 -17.63 -3.13 -19.60
CA ASP A 353 -16.24 -2.85 -19.21
C ASP A 353 -16.15 -2.52 -17.71
N ARG A 354 -16.18 -3.58 -16.90
CA ARG A 354 -16.14 -3.51 -15.44
C ARG A 354 -15.00 -4.32 -14.83
N GLY A 355 -14.42 -3.80 -13.77
CA GLY A 355 -13.32 -4.39 -13.05
C GLY A 355 -13.40 -4.22 -11.54
N PHE A 356 -12.36 -4.67 -10.86
CA PHE A 356 -12.20 -4.58 -9.42
C PHE A 356 -10.71 -4.43 -9.07
N GLY A 357 -10.42 -3.70 -8.01
CA GLY A 357 -9.04 -3.57 -7.54
C GLY A 357 -8.84 -2.62 -6.39
N HIS A 358 -7.57 -2.35 -6.12
CA HIS A 358 -7.12 -1.55 -5.00
C HIS A 358 -7.38 -0.05 -5.28
N LEU A 359 -7.94 0.64 -4.29
CA LEU A 359 -8.23 2.07 -4.30
C LEU A 359 -7.65 2.75 -3.05
N GLU A 360 -6.49 3.38 -3.17
CA GLU A 360 -6.07 4.45 -2.26
C GLU A 360 -6.74 5.75 -2.73
N CYS A 361 -7.74 6.24 -2.00
CA CYS A 361 -8.37 7.54 -2.24
C CYS A 361 -8.44 8.33 -0.94
N VAL A 362 -7.56 9.32 -0.81
CA VAL A 362 -7.46 10.16 0.39
C VAL A 362 -7.98 11.54 0.07
N LEU A 363 -8.96 12.00 0.85
CA LEU A 363 -9.58 13.30 0.70
C LEU A 363 -9.08 14.24 1.81
N ALA A 364 -8.74 15.47 1.45
CA ALA A 364 -8.49 16.51 2.45
C ALA A 364 -9.75 16.78 3.29
N PRO A 365 -9.64 17.29 4.53
CA PRO A 365 -10.78 17.64 5.38
C PRO A 365 -11.89 18.41 4.67
#